data_AF-A0A2P5B7V5-F1
#
_entry.id   AF-A0A2P5B7V5-F1
#
_cell.length_a   1.000
_cell.length_b   1.000
_cell.length_c   1.000
_cell.angle_alpha   90.00
_cell.angle_beta   90.00
_cell.angle_gamma   90.00
#
_symmetry.space_group_name_H-M   'P 1'
#
loop_
_entity.id
_entity.type
_entity.pdbx_description
1 polymer ?
#
loop_
_entity_poly.entity_id
_entity_poly.type
_entity_poly.pdbx_seq_one_letter_code
_entity_poly.pdbx_strand_id
1 'polypeptide(L)'
;MATLLVLTGQAHGRRSLRSGRRSIGGDICRRADYPAVCRAAVKGQTNPYSATQAAVKQLISSTAAAKKAASKAGGRAAQVLGVCRENYDDALSSLRTSLGNMRAHDKGSFNSYVSAALTDYVTCDDAFSEMGLRSPLQKTNTRLRQMASNALYLATMWR
;
A
#
# COMPACT_ATOMS: atom_id res chain seq x y z
N MET A 1 59.49 -52.48 8.09
CA MET A 1 58.22 -53.17 7.80
C MET A 1 57.44 -53.33 9.08
N ALA A 2 56.30 -52.66 9.21
CA ALA A 2 55.25 -53.03 10.17
C ALA A 2 53.93 -52.51 9.61
N THR A 3 52.97 -53.42 9.54
CA THR A 3 51.74 -53.35 8.75
C THR A 3 50.60 -52.77 9.59
N LEU A 4 49.71 -52.04 8.90
CA LEU A 4 48.34 -51.59 9.19
C LEU A 4 47.77 -51.76 10.62
N LEU A 5 47.05 -50.72 11.06
CA LEU A 5 45.66 -50.85 11.49
C LEU A 5 44.86 -49.59 11.11
N VAL A 6 43.91 -49.79 10.20
CA VAL A 6 42.86 -48.84 9.84
C VAL A 6 41.80 -48.86 10.94
N LEU A 7 41.44 -47.70 11.48
CA LEU A 7 40.20 -47.52 12.23
C LEU A 7 39.40 -46.40 11.58
N THR A 8 38.33 -46.82 10.91
CA THR A 8 37.26 -45.98 10.38
C THR A 8 36.51 -45.28 11.51
N GLY A 9 36.37 -43.95 11.43
CA GLY A 9 35.49 -43.17 12.31
C GLY A 9 34.64 -42.21 11.51
N GLN A 10 33.44 -42.64 11.09
CA GLN A 10 32.37 -41.74 10.68
C GLN A 10 31.80 -41.05 11.93
N ALA A 11 31.98 -39.74 12.05
CA ALA A 11 31.20 -38.93 12.99
C ALA A 11 30.04 -38.29 12.23
N HIS A 12 28.87 -38.94 12.31
CA HIS A 12 27.60 -38.33 11.96
C HIS A 12 27.32 -37.11 12.84
N GLY A 13 27.04 -36.00 12.16
CA GLY A 13 25.93 -35.09 12.47
C GLY A 13 25.80 -34.58 13.91
N ARG A 14 26.14 -33.30 14.10
CA ARG A 14 25.22 -32.35 14.74
C ARG A 14 25.29 -31.02 14.00
N ARG A 15 24.59 -30.91 12.86
CA ARG A 15 24.11 -29.58 12.43
C ARG A 15 23.21 -29.12 13.56
N SER A 16 23.71 -28.17 14.34
CA SER A 16 22.90 -27.39 15.25
C SER A 16 21.90 -26.63 14.38
N LEU A 17 20.76 -27.26 14.08
CA LEU A 17 19.54 -26.57 13.72
C LEU A 17 19.12 -25.81 14.98
N ARG A 18 19.82 -24.71 15.26
CA ARG A 18 19.24 -23.64 16.03
C ARG A 18 18.09 -23.15 15.17
N SER A 19 16.91 -23.72 15.45
CA SER A 19 15.61 -23.14 15.15
C SER A 19 15.57 -21.80 15.90
N GLY A 20 16.31 -20.83 15.36
CA GLY A 20 16.15 -19.44 15.70
C GLY A 20 14.79 -19.08 15.20
N ARG A 21 13.85 -19.00 16.15
CA ARG A 21 12.56 -18.33 16.00
C ARG A 21 12.85 -17.01 15.29
N ARG A 22 12.67 -16.97 13.96
CA ARG A 22 12.83 -15.75 13.17
C ARG A 22 11.82 -14.78 13.76
N SER A 23 12.29 -13.81 14.53
CA SER A 23 11.51 -12.60 14.73
C SER A 23 11.15 -12.14 13.33
N ILE A 24 9.86 -12.15 12.99
CA ILE A 24 9.36 -11.60 11.74
C ILE A 24 9.43 -10.06 11.89
N GLY A 25 10.65 -9.55 12.05
CA GLY A 25 11.01 -8.15 11.90
C GLY A 25 11.58 -7.92 10.50
N GLY A 26 10.89 -8.46 9.49
CA GLY A 26 11.26 -8.29 8.08
C GLY A 26 10.60 -7.05 7.49
N ASP A 27 11.20 -6.49 6.43
CA ASP A 27 10.58 -5.42 5.64
C ASP A 27 9.18 -5.83 5.18
N ILE A 28 8.16 -5.29 5.85
CA ILE A 28 6.74 -5.56 5.59
C ILE A 28 6.30 -5.08 4.20
N CYS A 29 7.10 -4.23 3.54
CA CYS A 29 6.81 -3.72 2.20
C CYS A 29 7.44 -4.55 1.08
N ARG A 30 8.24 -5.57 1.40
CA ARG A 30 9.06 -6.29 0.41
C ARG A 30 8.23 -6.95 -0.71
N ARG A 31 7.02 -7.41 -0.43
CA ARG A 31 6.14 -8.07 -1.43
C ARG A 31 4.96 -7.19 -1.86
N ALA A 32 4.97 -5.91 -1.51
CA ALA A 32 4.00 -4.97 -2.03
C ALA A 32 4.23 -4.77 -3.54
N ASP A 33 3.18 -4.48 -4.30
CA ASP A 33 3.32 -4.17 -5.74
C ASP A 33 4.21 -2.94 -5.96
N TYR A 34 4.23 -2.02 -4.98
CA TYR A 34 5.06 -0.81 -5.01
C TYR A 34 5.88 -0.65 -3.73
N PRO A 35 6.98 -1.41 -3.53
CA PRO A 35 7.72 -1.43 -2.26
C PRO A 35 8.25 -0.06 -1.82
N ALA A 36 8.77 0.75 -2.75
CA ALA A 36 9.27 2.09 -2.44
C ALA A 36 8.16 3.04 -1.97
N VAL A 37 6.97 2.96 -2.60
CA VAL A 37 5.79 3.72 -2.18
C VAL A 37 5.36 3.28 -0.78
N CYS A 38 5.33 1.97 -0.54
CA CYS A 38 4.94 1.39 0.74
C CYS A 38 5.85 1.88 1.86
N ARG A 39 7.18 1.80 1.69
CA ARG A 39 8.15 2.23 2.71
C ARG A 39 7.98 3.71 3.09
N ALA A 40 7.73 4.56 2.10
CA ALA A 40 7.44 5.98 2.35
C ALA A 40 6.11 6.18 3.12
N ALA A 41 5.10 5.36 2.84
CA ALA A 41 3.77 5.48 3.43
C ALA A 41 3.71 4.95 4.88
N VAL A 42 4.44 3.88 5.20
CA VAL A 42 4.40 3.26 6.54
C VAL A 42 5.21 4.02 7.60
N LYS A 43 6.01 5.03 7.23
CA LYS A 43 6.76 5.90 8.17
C LYS A 43 7.54 5.11 9.24
N GLY A 44 8.21 4.04 8.83
CA GLY A 44 9.01 3.17 9.70
C GLY A 44 8.23 2.20 10.59
N GLN A 45 6.89 2.16 10.49
CA GLN A 45 6.08 1.19 11.20
C GLN A 45 6.37 -0.24 10.72
N THR A 46 6.61 -1.15 11.66
CA THR A 46 6.87 -2.57 11.40
C THR A 46 5.71 -3.48 11.80
N ASN A 47 4.83 -3.01 12.69
CA ASN A 47 3.60 -3.72 13.02
C ASN A 47 2.59 -3.55 11.86
N PRO A 48 2.02 -4.64 11.29
CA PRO A 48 1.10 -4.54 10.17
C PRO A 48 -0.12 -3.66 10.40
N TYR A 49 -0.68 -3.65 11.61
CA TYR A 49 -1.83 -2.80 11.95
C TYR A 49 -1.41 -1.33 11.91
N SER A 50 -0.40 -0.94 12.68
CA SER A 50 0.10 0.44 12.70
C SER A 50 0.59 0.91 11.33
N ALA A 51 1.23 0.03 10.55
CA ALA A 51 1.69 0.32 9.20
C ALA A 51 0.54 0.55 8.22
N THR A 52 -0.50 -0.29 8.26
CA THR A 52 -1.70 -0.09 7.45
C THR A 52 -2.37 1.24 7.80
N GLN A 53 -2.51 1.54 9.10
CA GLN A 53 -3.10 2.80 9.55
C GLN A 53 -2.29 4.01 9.08
N ALA A 54 -0.97 3.96 9.19
CA ALA A 54 -0.07 5.01 8.73
C ALA A 54 -0.17 5.22 7.20
N ALA A 55 -0.22 4.13 6.44
CA ALA A 55 -0.37 4.17 4.99
C ALA A 55 -1.69 4.82 4.56
N VAL A 56 -2.82 4.45 5.18
CA VAL A 56 -4.13 5.05 4.89
C VAL A 56 -4.18 6.53 5.30
N LYS A 57 -3.61 6.90 6.46
CA LYS A 57 -3.52 8.31 6.87
C LYS A 57 -2.69 9.13 5.88
N GLN A 58 -1.57 8.59 5.40
CA GLN A 58 -0.76 9.25 4.37
C GLN A 58 -1.53 9.38 3.06
N LEU A 59 -2.31 8.35 2.68
CA LEU A 59 -3.18 8.40 1.50
C LEU A 59 -4.23 9.50 1.63
N ILE A 60 -4.92 9.63 2.76
CA ILE A 60 -5.86 10.73 3.04
C ILE A 60 -5.20 12.10 2.82
N SER A 61 -4.00 12.31 3.38
CA SER A 61 -3.27 13.58 3.21
C SER A 61 -2.91 13.86 1.74
N SER A 62 -2.44 12.84 1.02
CA SER A 62 -2.10 12.96 -0.41
C SER A 62 -3.35 13.23 -1.27
N THR A 63 -4.48 12.59 -0.97
CA THR A 63 -5.75 12.81 -1.69
C THR A 63 -6.30 14.20 -1.44
N ALA A 64 -6.22 14.71 -0.21
CA ALA A 64 -6.58 16.10 0.09
C ALA A 64 -5.71 17.12 -0.68
N ALA A 65 -4.41 16.84 -0.82
CA ALA A 65 -3.52 17.65 -1.62
C ALA A 65 -3.86 17.59 -3.12
N ALA A 66 -4.22 16.40 -3.63
CA ALA A 66 -4.68 16.21 -5.01
C ALA A 66 -5.96 17.00 -5.31
N LYS A 67 -6.94 16.95 -4.39
CA LYS A 67 -8.15 17.77 -4.49
C LYS A 67 -7.83 19.25 -4.57
N LYS A 68 -6.94 19.75 -3.71
CA LYS A 68 -6.49 21.16 -3.74
C LYS A 68 -5.78 21.51 -5.06
N ALA A 69 -5.00 20.60 -5.63
CA ALA A 69 -4.38 20.79 -6.93
C ALA A 69 -5.43 20.87 -8.06
N ALA A 70 -6.44 20.01 -8.03
CA ALA A 70 -7.54 20.02 -8.99
C ALA A 70 -8.39 21.31 -8.93
N SER A 71 -8.52 21.94 -7.75
CA SER A 71 -9.17 23.25 -7.61
C SER A 71 -8.36 24.42 -8.19
N LYS A 72 -7.05 24.26 -8.33
CA LYS A 72 -6.16 25.31 -8.87
C LYS A 72 -5.94 25.17 -10.37
N ALA A 73 -6.12 23.97 -10.91
CA ALA A 73 -6.10 23.74 -12.34
C ALA A 73 -7.36 24.39 -12.95
N GLY A 74 -7.19 25.21 -13.98
CA GLY A 74 -8.26 25.91 -14.68
C GLY A 74 -8.16 25.74 -16.19
N GLY A 75 -9.03 26.42 -16.94
CA GLY A 75 -9.02 26.41 -18.40
C GLY A 75 -9.91 25.32 -19.01
N ARG A 76 -9.52 24.81 -20.19
CA ARG A 76 -10.33 23.87 -21.02
C ARG A 76 -10.71 22.56 -20.32
N ALA A 77 -10.08 22.25 -19.18
CA ALA A 77 -10.36 21.06 -18.38
C ALA A 77 -11.26 21.34 -17.15
N ALA A 78 -11.82 22.54 -16.98
CA ALA A 78 -12.53 22.94 -15.76
C ALA A 78 -13.67 21.99 -15.36
N GLN A 79 -14.44 21.50 -16.33
CA GLN A 79 -15.52 20.54 -16.10
C GLN A 79 -14.98 19.18 -15.62
N VAL A 80 -13.98 18.62 -16.30
CA VAL A 80 -13.34 17.34 -15.92
C VAL A 80 -12.68 17.44 -14.55
N LEU A 81 -12.07 18.59 -14.24
CA LEU A 81 -11.52 18.86 -12.92
C LEU A 81 -12.60 18.89 -11.83
N GLY A 82 -13.87 19.19 -12.18
CA GLY A 82 -15.02 19.01 -11.30
C GLY A 82 -15.22 17.56 -10.91
N VAL A 83 -15.30 16.68 -11.91
CA VAL A 83 -15.41 15.22 -11.70
C VAL A 83 -14.28 14.70 -10.81
N CYS A 84 -13.04 15.13 -11.06
CA CYS A 84 -11.92 14.76 -10.20
C CYS A 84 -12.07 15.23 -8.76
N ARG A 85 -12.57 16.45 -8.52
CA ARG A 85 -12.78 16.97 -7.16
C ARG A 85 -13.83 16.17 -6.39
N GLU A 86 -14.93 15.81 -7.06
CA GLU A 86 -16.00 14.99 -6.50
C GLU A 86 -15.47 13.59 -6.14
N ASN A 87 -14.78 12.93 -7.06
CA ASN A 87 -14.15 11.63 -6.81
C ASN A 87 -13.11 11.69 -5.69
N TYR A 88 -12.33 12.78 -5.56
CA TYR A 88 -11.43 12.92 -4.42
C TYR A 88 -12.17 13.11 -3.08
N ASP A 89 -13.34 13.73 -3.07
CA ASP A 89 -14.18 13.83 -1.87
C ASP A 89 -14.74 12.46 -1.47
N ASP A 90 -15.22 11.69 -2.44
CA ASP A 90 -15.70 10.32 -2.23
C ASP A 90 -14.57 9.42 -1.73
N ALA A 91 -13.38 9.53 -2.32
CA ALA A 91 -12.20 8.81 -1.86
C ALA A 91 -11.84 9.20 -0.42
N LEU A 92 -11.87 10.49 -0.07
CA LEU A 92 -11.60 10.95 1.30
C LEU A 92 -12.63 10.41 2.30
N SER A 93 -13.90 10.38 1.92
CA SER A 93 -14.98 9.78 2.72
C SER A 93 -14.71 8.29 2.93
N SER A 94 -14.47 7.55 1.85
CA SER A 94 -14.19 6.11 1.86
C SER A 94 -12.96 5.77 2.72
N LEU A 95 -11.86 6.51 2.61
CA LEU A 95 -10.65 6.28 3.40
C LEU A 95 -10.86 6.57 4.90
N ARG A 96 -11.68 7.55 5.26
CA ARG A 96 -12.01 7.82 6.68
C ARG A 96 -12.89 6.71 7.24
N THR A 97 -13.85 6.24 6.46
CA THR A 97 -14.71 5.10 6.81
C THR A 97 -13.89 3.83 6.96
N SER A 98 -12.91 3.57 6.08
CA SER A 98 -12.04 2.41 6.19
C SER A 98 -11.24 2.42 7.51
N LEU A 99 -10.71 3.58 7.94
CA LEU A 99 -10.09 3.70 9.26
C LEU A 99 -11.05 3.39 10.42
N GLY A 100 -12.34 3.65 10.27
CA GLY A 100 -13.39 3.22 11.21
C GLY A 100 -13.53 1.71 11.26
N ASN A 101 -13.69 1.08 10.08
CA ASN A 101 -13.79 -0.37 9.94
C ASN A 101 -12.54 -1.10 10.47
N MET A 102 -11.37 -0.50 10.29
CA MET A 102 -10.11 -1.00 10.86
C MET A 102 -10.14 -1.06 12.40
N ARG A 103 -10.77 -0.09 13.08
CA ARG A 103 -10.94 -0.11 14.55
C ARG A 103 -11.97 -1.15 14.99
N ALA A 104 -12.97 -1.39 14.16
CA ALA A 104 -13.98 -2.43 14.38
C ALA A 104 -13.50 -3.84 14.00
N HIS A 105 -12.24 -4.01 13.56
CA HIS A 105 -11.69 -5.26 13.01
C HIS A 105 -12.49 -5.82 11.81
N ASP A 106 -13.28 -4.99 11.14
CA ASP A 106 -13.98 -5.34 9.91
C ASP A 106 -13.06 -5.17 8.69
N LYS A 107 -12.25 -6.20 8.44
CA LYS A 107 -11.31 -6.21 7.31
C LYS A 107 -12.01 -6.22 5.95
N GLY A 108 -13.19 -6.86 5.85
CA GLY A 108 -13.95 -6.92 4.61
C GLY A 108 -14.36 -5.52 4.18
N SER A 109 -15.04 -4.79 5.06
CA SER A 109 -15.44 -3.41 4.79
C SER A 109 -14.23 -2.48 4.64
N PHE A 110 -13.17 -2.65 5.43
CA PHE A 110 -11.92 -1.90 5.22
C PHE A 110 -11.42 -2.03 3.77
N ASN A 111 -11.31 -3.27 3.26
CA ASN A 111 -10.82 -3.53 1.91
C ASN A 111 -11.74 -2.95 0.84
N SER A 112 -13.06 -3.06 1.01
CA SER A 112 -14.05 -2.49 0.09
C SER A 112 -13.92 -0.98 -0.02
N TYR A 113 -13.81 -0.27 1.11
CA TYR A 113 -13.70 1.20 1.11
C TYR A 113 -12.33 1.70 0.61
N VAL A 114 -11.23 1.00 0.86
CA VAL A 114 -9.94 1.37 0.25
C VAL A 114 -9.95 1.10 -1.26
N SER A 115 -10.60 0.03 -1.70
CA SER A 115 -10.77 -0.27 -3.14
C SER A 115 -11.65 0.77 -3.83
N ALA A 116 -12.72 1.25 -3.16
CA ALA A 116 -13.55 2.35 -3.67
C ALA A 116 -12.70 3.61 -3.92
N ALA A 117 -11.90 4.04 -2.94
CA ALA A 117 -11.00 5.18 -3.10
C ALA A 117 -9.99 4.99 -4.24
N LEU A 118 -9.53 3.76 -4.49
CA LEU A 118 -8.66 3.46 -5.63
C LEU A 118 -9.39 3.69 -6.96
N THR A 119 -10.63 3.20 -7.08
CA THR A 119 -11.50 3.39 -8.24
C THR A 119 -11.76 4.87 -8.51
N ASP A 120 -12.03 5.68 -7.48
CA ASP A 120 -12.26 7.12 -7.64
C ASP A 120 -11.08 7.83 -8.33
N TYR A 121 -9.83 7.39 -8.07
CA TYR A 121 -8.65 7.92 -8.76
C TYR A 121 -8.58 7.50 -10.23
N VAL A 122 -9.08 6.31 -10.56
CA VAL A 122 -9.21 5.82 -11.95
C VAL A 122 -10.27 6.63 -12.67
N THR A 123 -11.46 6.81 -12.08
CA THR A 123 -12.56 7.60 -12.64
C THR A 123 -12.12 9.02 -13.01
N CYS A 124 -11.29 9.68 -12.18
CA CYS A 124 -10.73 10.98 -12.53
C CYS A 124 -9.82 10.92 -13.77
N ASP A 125 -8.96 9.90 -13.91
CA ASP A 125 -8.12 9.74 -15.10
C ASP A 125 -8.98 9.41 -16.35
N ASP A 126 -10.01 8.57 -16.19
CA ASP A 126 -10.92 8.17 -17.27
C ASP A 126 -11.71 9.36 -17.80
N ALA A 127 -12.23 10.24 -16.94
CA ALA A 127 -12.94 11.45 -17.35
C ALA A 127 -12.08 12.40 -18.22
N PHE A 128 -10.77 12.43 -18.00
CA PHE A 128 -9.84 13.14 -18.90
C PHE A 128 -9.68 12.42 -20.24
N SER A 129 -9.52 11.10 -20.20
CA SER A 129 -9.37 10.27 -21.39
C SER A 129 -10.59 10.36 -22.31
N GLU A 130 -11.81 10.30 -21.76
CA GLU A 130 -13.08 10.41 -22.48
C GLU A 130 -13.23 11.75 -23.21
N MET A 131 -12.68 12.82 -22.64
CA MET A 131 -12.66 14.15 -23.26
C MET A 131 -11.51 14.35 -24.25
N GLY A 132 -10.67 13.33 -24.47
CA GLY A 132 -9.48 13.44 -25.31
C GLY A 132 -8.44 14.41 -24.75
N LEU A 133 -8.45 14.64 -23.43
CA LEU A 133 -7.57 15.59 -22.75
C LEU A 133 -6.48 14.86 -21.97
N ARG A 134 -5.28 15.44 -21.97
CA ARG A 134 -4.21 14.98 -21.08
C ARG A 134 -4.47 15.48 -19.66
N SER A 135 -4.62 14.56 -18.71
CA SER A 135 -4.80 14.89 -17.30
C SER A 135 -3.54 15.55 -16.71
N PRO A 136 -3.63 16.77 -16.13
CA PRO A 136 -2.54 17.34 -15.33
C PRO A 136 -2.36 16.59 -14.00
N LEU A 137 -3.32 15.73 -13.63
CA LEU A 137 -3.35 14.97 -12.38
C LEU A 137 -2.87 13.52 -12.55
N GLN A 138 -2.59 13.06 -13.77
CA GLN A 138 -2.27 11.66 -14.08
C GLN A 138 -1.17 11.06 -13.19
N LYS A 139 -0.07 11.80 -12.99
CA LYS A 139 1.03 11.36 -12.11
C LYS A 139 0.60 11.28 -10.65
N THR A 140 -0.21 12.24 -10.21
CA THR A 140 -0.78 12.26 -8.86
C THR A 140 -1.72 11.08 -8.65
N ASN A 141 -2.66 10.84 -9.56
CA ASN A 141 -3.60 9.71 -9.51
C ASN A 141 -2.88 8.37 -9.53
N THR A 142 -1.86 8.22 -10.38
CA THR A 142 -1.01 7.03 -10.37
C THR A 142 -0.39 6.80 -8.99
N ARG A 143 0.16 7.83 -8.36
CA ARG A 143 0.74 7.71 -7.03
C ARG A 143 -0.30 7.35 -5.97
N LEU A 144 -1.50 7.93 -6.02
CA LEU A 144 -2.60 7.62 -5.10
C LEU A 144 -3.07 6.16 -5.25
N ARG A 145 -3.21 5.65 -6.48
CA ARG A 145 -3.54 4.24 -6.75
C ARG A 145 -2.49 3.28 -6.20
N GLN A 146 -1.21 3.60 -6.36
CA GLN A 146 -0.11 2.82 -5.78
C GLN A 146 -0.18 2.77 -4.25
N MET A 147 -0.50 3.90 -3.62
CA MET A 147 -0.67 3.98 -2.17
C MET A 147 -1.87 3.17 -1.68
N ALA A 148 -3.00 3.21 -2.40
CA ALA A 148 -4.19 2.43 -2.09
C ALA A 148 -3.95 0.91 -2.24
N SER A 149 -3.31 0.48 -3.34
CA SER A 149 -2.87 -0.91 -3.54
C SER A 149 -1.98 -1.38 -2.39
N ASN A 150 -0.99 -0.58 -1.98
CA ASN A 150 -0.14 -0.94 -0.86
C ASN A 150 -0.88 -0.99 0.49
N ALA A 151 -1.88 -0.13 0.71
CA ALA A 151 -2.71 -0.18 1.92
C ALA A 151 -3.53 -1.48 1.97
N LEU A 152 -4.08 -1.94 0.84
CA LEU A 152 -4.75 -3.23 0.71
C LEU A 152 -3.79 -4.40 0.96
N TYR A 153 -2.58 -4.34 0.37
CA TYR A 153 -1.55 -5.33 0.62
C TYR A 153 -1.17 -5.42 2.11
N LEU A 154 -0.93 -4.29 2.77
CA LEU A 154 -0.63 -4.25 4.21
C LEU A 154 -1.80 -4.83 5.03
N ALA A 155 -3.03 -4.65 4.56
CA ALA A 155 -4.22 -5.17 5.23
C ALA A 155 -4.34 -6.71 5.24
N THR A 156 -3.65 -7.38 4.33
CA THR A 156 -3.54 -8.85 4.35
C THR A 156 -2.80 -9.37 5.59
N MET A 157 -2.01 -8.53 6.26
CA MET A 157 -1.07 -8.95 7.30
C MET A 157 -1.52 -8.67 8.74
N TRP A 158 -2.44 -7.73 9.01
CA TRP A 158 -2.92 -7.49 10.38
C TRP A 158 -4.08 -8.42 10.75
N ARG A 159 -4.21 -8.76 12.04
CA ARG A 159 -5.27 -9.63 12.58
C ARG A 159 -6.20 -8.81 13.44
#